data_AF-A0A959EKL7-F1
#
_entry.id   AF-A0A959EKL7-F1
#
_cell.length_a   1.000
_cell.length_b   1.000
_cell.length_c   1.000
_cell.angle_alpha   90.00
_cell.angle_beta   90.00
_cell.angle_gamma   90.00
#
_symmetry.space_group_name_H-M   'P 1'
#
loop_
_entity.id
_entity.type
_entity.pdbx_description
1 polymer ?
#
loop_
_entity_poly.entity_id
_entity_poly.type
_entity_poly.pdbx_seq_one_letter_code
_entity_poly.pdbx_strand_id
1 'polypeptide(L)' 'QVFPGTHLVADRQFHNPAVKPFLVNYAPTYMLIDREGKIVRARAPRPSSGEEIERLLEEVAVAK' A
#
# COMPACT_ATOMS: atom_id res chain seq x y z
N GLN A 1 17.41 -3.65 -0.71
CA GLN A 1 17.27 -2.45 0.15
C GLN A 1 17.14 -2.96 1.59
N VAL A 2 17.97 -2.48 2.52
CA VAL A 2 17.88 -2.86 3.94
C VAL A 2 17.10 -1.76 4.64
N PHE A 3 15.96 -2.12 5.25
CA PHE A 3 15.17 -1.16 6.02
C PHE A 3 15.84 -0.96 7.39
N PRO A 4 16.20 0.28 7.77
CA PRO A 4 16.80 0.53 9.08
C PRO A 4 15.81 0.26 10.21
N GLY A 5 16.31 -0.05 11.40
CA GLY A 5 15.50 -0.32 12.60
C GLY A 5 15.23 -1.79 12.89
N THR A 6 14.48 -2.05 13.95
CA THR A 6 14.05 -3.41 14.34
C THR A 6 12.69 -3.71 13.69
N HIS A 7 12.64 -4.74 12.85
CA HIS A 7 11.43 -5.16 12.15
C HIS A 7 10.93 -6.48 12.73
N LEU A 8 9.67 -6.52 13.17
CA LEU A 8 9.02 -7.76 13.58
C LEU A 8 8.51 -8.48 12.33
N VAL A 9 8.99 -9.70 12.11
CA VAL A 9 8.58 -10.57 11.01
C VAL A 9 7.98 -11.82 11.62
N ALA A 10 6.67 -12.00 11.46
CA ALA A 10 6.00 -13.22 11.87
C ALA A 10 6.17 -14.33 10.80
N ASP A 11 6.23 -15.57 11.25
CA ASP A 11 6.33 -16.73 10.36
C ASP A 11 5.20 -16.76 9.34
N ARG A 12 5.58 -16.83 8.06
CA ARG A 12 4.64 -16.85 6.93
C ARG A 12 3.60 -15.72 6.97
N GLN A 13 3.95 -14.53 7.49
CA GLN A 13 3.01 -13.41 7.68
C GLN A 13 2.19 -13.05 6.42
N PHE A 14 2.77 -13.19 5.23
CA PHE A 14 2.10 -12.89 3.96
C PHE A 14 1.13 -14.00 3.49
N HIS A 15 1.20 -15.20 4.08
CA HIS A 15 0.24 -16.28 3.84
C HIS A 15 -0.98 -16.19 4.78
N ASN A 16 -1.07 -15.16 5.63
CA ASN A 16 -2.18 -14.96 6.55
C ASN A 16 -3.50 -14.72 5.78
N PRO A 17 -4.55 -15.53 6.00
CA PRO A 17 -5.86 -15.34 5.37
C PRO A 17 -6.48 -13.96 5.61
N ALA A 18 -6.19 -13.32 6.75
CA ALA A 18 -6.67 -11.98 7.06
C ALA A 18 -5.98 -10.87 6.23
N VAL A 19 -4.77 -11.14 5.72
CA VAL A 19 -3.97 -10.18 4.94
C VAL A 19 -4.22 -10.33 3.43
N LYS A 20 -4.58 -11.54 2.97
CA LYS A 20 -4.85 -11.83 1.56
C LYS A 20 -5.86 -10.88 0.88
N PRO A 21 -6.99 -10.48 1.51
CA PRO A 21 -7.94 -9.54 0.90
C PRO A 21 -7.31 -8.18 0.57
N PHE A 22 -6.24 -7.79 1.27
CA PHE A 22 -5.50 -6.55 1.04
C PHE A 22 -4.36 -6.69 0.02
N LEU A 23 -4.19 -7.89 -0.57
CA LEU A 23 -3.20 -8.19 -1.60
C LEU A 23 -1.73 -7.92 -1.17
N VAL A 24 -1.45 -7.92 0.14
CA VAL A 24 -0.11 -7.72 0.69
C VAL A 24 0.66 -9.03 0.67
N ASN A 25 1.72 -9.09 -0.12
CA ASN A 25 2.59 -10.27 -0.28
C ASN A 25 4.09 -9.99 -0.03
N TYR A 26 4.46 -8.72 0.22
CA TYR A 26 5.79 -8.30 0.64
C TYR A 26 5.72 -6.98 1.41
N ALA A 27 6.80 -6.65 2.14
CA ALA A 27 6.96 -5.37 2.82
C ALA A 27 8.21 -4.64 2.30
N PRO A 28 8.16 -3.30 2.16
CA PRO A 28 7.00 -2.43 2.34
C PRO A 28 6.05 -2.50 1.13
N THR A 29 4.75 -2.40 1.39
CA THR A 29 3.71 -2.20 0.38
C THR A 29 2.96 -0.92 0.72
N TYR A 30 2.72 -0.07 -0.27
CA TYR A 30 1.87 1.11 -0.14
C TYR A 30 0.59 0.90 -0.95
N MET A 31 -0.55 1.23 -0.36
CA MET A 31 -1.87 0.99 -0.94
C MET A 31 -2.72 2.25 -0.78
N LEU A 32 -3.48 2.57 -1.82
CA LEU A 32 -4.47 3.64 -1.82
C LEU A 32 -5.86 3.05 -1.60
N ILE A 33 -6.53 3.51 -0.53
CA ILE A 33 -7.90 3.14 -0.16
C ILE A 33 -8.76 4.39 -0.23
N ASP A 34 -9.97 4.28 -0.75
CA ASP A 34 -10.93 5.39 -0.75
C ASP A 34 -11.68 5.54 0.59
N ARG A 35 -12.53 6.56 0.68
CA ARG A 35 -13.35 6.83 1.89
C ARG A 35 -14.42 5.78 2.19
N GLU A 36 -14.72 4.89 1.24
CA GLU A 36 -15.68 3.78 1.41
C GLU A 36 -14.97 2.49 1.85
N GLY A 37 -13.64 2.52 1.97
CA GLY A 37 -12.83 1.36 2.33
C GLY A 37 -12.47 0.46 1.14
N LYS A 38 -12.69 0.91 -0.10
CA LYS A 38 -12.32 0.14 -1.30
C LYS A 38 -10.87 0.40 -1.68
N ILE A 39 -10.19 -0.66 -2.10
CA ILE A 39 -8.82 -0.57 -2.62
C ILE A 39 -8.87 0.04 -4.02
N VAL A 40 -8.37 1.27 -4.16
CA VAL A 40 -8.24 1.94 -5.45
C VAL A 40 -6.96 1.49 -6.16
N ARG A 41 -5.86 1.33 -5.41
CA ARG A 41 -4.58 0.87 -5.96
C ARG A 41 -3.78 0.09 -4.93
N ALA A 42 -3.64 -1.22 -5.15
CA ALA A 42 -2.94 -2.13 -4.24
C ALA A 42 -1.40 -1.94 -4.22
N ARG A 43 -0.85 -1.30 -5.25
CA ARG A 43 0.57 -0.94 -5.41
C ARG A 43 0.69 0.54 -5.73
N ALA A 44 0.38 1.36 -4.74
CA ALA A 44 0.55 2.80 -4.87
C ALA A 44 2.04 3.19 -4.75
N PRO A 45 2.42 4.36 -5.29
CA PRO A 45 3.67 5.00 -4.93
C PRO A 45 3.77 5.20 -3.42
N ARG A 46 5.00 5.35 -2.93
CA ARG A 46 5.24 5.70 -1.53
C ARG A 46 4.71 7.11 -1.24
N PRO A 47 4.23 7.42 -0.02
CA PRO A 47 3.77 8.77 0.32
C PRO A 47 4.82 9.86 0.09
N SER A 48 6.11 9.51 0.15
CA SER A 48 7.24 10.40 -0.14
C SER A 48 7.70 10.39 -1.59
N SER A 49 6.91 9.88 -2.54
CA SER A 49 7.23 9.87 -3.98
C SER A 49 7.08 11.26 -4.65
N GLY A 50 6.65 12.29 -3.94
CA GLY A 50 6.50 13.65 -4.49
C GLY A 50 5.43 13.73 -5.58
N GLU A 51 5.74 14.34 -6.72
CA GLU A 51 4.77 14.57 -7.81
C GLU A 51 4.06 13.30 -8.29
N GLU A 52 4.70 12.13 -8.21
CA GLU A 52 4.08 10.86 -8.63
C GLU A 52 2.87 10.50 -7.75
N ILE A 53 2.96 10.70 -6.43
CA ILE A 53 1.82 10.43 -5.54
C ILE A 53 0.76 11.54 -5.66
N GLU A 54 1.17 12.78 -5.87
CA GLU A 54 0.26 13.92 -6.06
C GLU A 54 -0.62 13.71 -7.30
N ARG A 55 -0.01 13.37 -8.46
CA ARG A 55 -0.74 13.08 -9.70
C ARG A 55 -1.73 11.94 -9.53
N LEU A 56 -1.33 10.85 -8.87
CA LEU A 56 -2.23 9.73 -8.61
C LEU A 56 -3.44 10.16 -7.76
N LEU A 57 -3.23 11.00 -6.75
CA LEU A 57 -4.31 11.48 -5.90
C LEU A 57 -5.28 12.41 -6.65
N GLU A 58 -4.77 13.26 -7.54
CA GLU A 58 -5.58 14.10 -8.42
C GLU A 58 -6.43 13.27 -9.39
N GLU A 59 -5.83 12.29 -10.09
CA GLU A 59 -6.55 11.37 -10.98
C GLU A 59 -7.71 10.67 -10.28
N VAL A 60 -7.47 10.18 -9.06
CA VAL A 60 -8.49 9.48 -8.27
C VAL A 60 -9.55 10.43 -7.72
N ALA A 61 -9.20 11.68 -7.42
CA ALA A 61 -10.16 12.69 -6.97
C ALA A 61 -11.11 13.14 -8.09
N VAL A 62 -10.63 13.19 -9.34
CA VAL A 62 -11.42 13.59 -10.53
C VAL A 62 -12.29 12.44 -11.06
N ALA A 63 -11.90 11.19 -10.84
CA ALA A 63 -12.65 10.01 -11.28
C ALA A 63 -13.89 9.67 -10.40
N LYS A 64 -14.16 10.45 -9.35
CA LYS A 64 -15.34 10.33 -8.48
C LYS A 64 -16.45 11.28 -8.88
#